data_AF-A0A4R4ZAZ1-F1
#
_entry.id   AF-A0A4R4ZAZ1-F1
#
_cell.length_a   1.000
_cell.length_b   1.000
_cell.length_c   1.000
_cell.angle_alpha   90.00
_cell.angle_beta   90.00
_cell.angle_gamma   90.00
#
_symmetry.space_group_name_H-M   'P 1'
#
loop_
_entity.id
_entity.type
_entity.pdbx_description
1 polymer ?
#
loop_
_entity_poly.entity_id
_entity_poly.type
_entity_poly.pdbx_seq_one_letter_code
_entity_poly.pdbx_strand_id
1 'polypeptide(L)' 'MGFFQNSKADLGAMAAAALEAERRRFTVRLVALPGSKDDAIDPWSERIEAIEDEGWELDRFSVVPNEKGWVEAYVLFKRS' A
#
# COMPACT_ATOMS: atom_id res chain seq x y z
N MET A 1 16.42 4.90 10.75
CA MET A 1 15.04 4.65 11.21
C MET A 1 14.12 5.17 10.11
N GLY A 2 13.63 4.29 9.25
CA GLY A 2 12.74 4.68 8.16
C GLY A 2 11.34 4.91 8.72
N PHE A 3 10.84 6.14 8.59
CA PHE A 3 9.45 6.45 8.87
C PHE A 3 8.57 5.56 7.99
N PHE A 4 7.63 4.84 8.60
CA PHE A 4 6.70 4.00 7.84
C PHE A 4 5.83 4.90 6.96
N GLN A 5 6.16 5.01 5.67
CA GLN A 5 5.41 5.72 4.64
C GLN A 5 4.12 4.96 4.31
N ASN A 6 3.17 4.94 5.26
CA ASN A 6 1.88 4.25 5.15
C ASN A 6 0.70 5.22 5.31
N SER A 7 0.95 6.53 5.27
CA SER A 7 -0.11 7.53 5.18
C SER A 7 -0.62 7.61 3.73
N LYS A 8 -1.88 8.01 3.54
CA LYS A 8 -2.46 8.18 2.19
C LYS A 8 -1.64 9.15 1.34
N ALA A 9 -1.23 10.27 1.94
CA ALA A 9 -0.43 11.29 1.27
C ALA A 9 0.93 10.76 0.80
N ASP A 10 1.60 9.95 1.63
CA ASP A 10 2.88 9.34 1.23
C ASP A 10 2.69 8.33 0.10
N LEU A 11 1.63 7.51 0.17
CA LEU A 11 1.34 6.49 -0.84
C LEU A 11 0.97 7.10 -2.19
N GLY A 12 0.13 8.15 -2.21
CA GLY A 12 -0.17 8.92 -3.42
C GLY A 12 1.10 9.54 -4.02
N ALA A 13 1.93 10.19 -3.20
CA ALA A 13 3.20 10.76 -3.69
C ALA A 13 4.14 9.69 -4.27
N MET A 14 4.23 8.51 -3.66
CA MET A 14 5.01 7.39 -4.20
C MET A 14 4.44 6.86 -5.52
N ALA A 15 3.12 6.79 -5.64
CA ALA A 15 2.42 6.35 -6.83
C ALA A 15 2.58 7.35 -7.99
N ALA A 16 2.45 8.65 -7.72
CA ALA A 16 2.71 9.73 -8.67
C ALA A 16 4.16 9.68 -9.17
N ALA A 17 5.14 9.58 -8.25
CA ALA A 17 6.56 9.47 -8.61
C ALA A 17 6.86 8.21 -9.45
N ALA A 18 6.16 7.10 -9.22
CA ALA A 18 6.30 5.90 -10.04
C ALA A 18 5.75 6.08 -11.46
N LEU A 19 4.69 6.89 -11.65
CA LEU A 19 4.16 7.23 -12.97
C LEU A 19 5.10 8.17 -13.72
N GLU A 20 5.64 9.19 -13.04
CA GLU A 20 6.65 10.09 -13.60
C GLU A 20 7.90 9.31 -14.06
N ALA A 21 8.26 8.25 -13.32
CA ALA A 21 9.35 7.36 -13.68
C ALA A 21 8.97 6.30 -14.75
N GLU A 22 7.83 6.47 -15.43
CA GLU A 22 7.31 5.60 -16.50
C GLU A 22 7.24 4.11 -16.11
N ARG A 23 7.00 3.81 -14.83
CA ARG A 23 6.90 2.42 -14.37
C ARG A 23 5.65 1.77 -14.97
N ARG A 24 5.76 0.49 -15.33
CA ARG A 24 4.62 -0.36 -15.74
C ARG A 24 3.97 -1.08 -14.55
N ARG A 25 4.70 -1.20 -13.45
CA ARG A 25 4.34 -1.93 -12.24
C ARG A 25 4.81 -1.15 -11.02
N PHE A 26 3.98 -1.11 -9.99
CA PHE A 26 4.26 -0.45 -8.74
C PHE A 26 3.89 -1.39 -7.58
N THR A 27 4.76 -1.51 -6.59
CA THR A 27 4.55 -2.42 -5.46
C THR A 27 4.75 -1.67 -4.17
N VAL A 28 3.82 -1.84 -3.25
CA VAL A 28 3.89 -1.27 -1.90
C VAL A 28 3.73 -2.36 -0.86
N ARG A 29 4.38 -2.13 0.28
CA ARG A 29 4.19 -2.94 1.48
C ARG A 29 3.47 -2.09 2.51
N LEU A 30 2.26 -2.49 2.84
CA LEU A 30 1.44 -1.84 3.86
C LEU A 30 1.52 -2.66 5.15
N VAL A 31 1.54 -1.99 6.32
CA VAL A 31 1.73 -2.66 7.63
C VAL A 31 0.60 -2.28 8.58
N ALA A 32 -0.03 -3.28 9.20
CA ALA A 32 -0.98 -3.11 10.29
C ALA A 32 -0.29 -3.46 11.62
N LEU A 33 -0.26 -2.49 12.54
CA LEU A 33 0.39 -2.64 13.84
C LEU A 33 -0.48 -3.46 14.81
N PRO A 34 0.13 -4.28 15.68
CA PRO A 34 -0.59 -5.10 16.63
C PRO A 34 -1.23 -4.18 17.67
N GLY A 35 -2.54 -4.32 17.84
CA GLY A 35 -3.33 -3.48 18.74
C GLY A 35 -4.05 -2.31 18.06
N SER A 36 -3.89 -2.08 16.75
CA SER A 36 -5.00 -1.47 16.01
C SER A 36 -6.16 -2.45 16.12
N LYS A 37 -7.24 -2.04 16.77
CA LYS A 37 -8.30 -2.92 17.30
C LYS A 37 -8.97 -3.85 16.30
N ASP A 38 -8.67 -3.73 15.02
CA ASP A 38 -9.40 -4.37 13.96
C ASP A 38 -8.41 -4.96 12.95
N ASP A 39 -8.74 -6.17 12.50
CA ASP A 39 -8.46 -6.73 11.17
C ASP A 39 -9.02 -5.80 10.08
N ALA A 40 -8.66 -4.52 10.14
CA ALA A 40 -9.40 -3.42 9.56
C ALA A 40 -9.18 -3.40 8.05
N ILE A 41 -10.09 -4.05 7.33
CA ILE A 41 -10.18 -4.05 5.88
C ILE A 41 -10.23 -2.59 5.38
N ASP A 42 -10.97 -1.71 6.07
CA ASP A 42 -11.20 -0.33 5.66
C ASP A 42 -9.91 0.51 5.55
N PRO A 43 -8.98 0.52 6.53
CA PRO A 43 -7.66 1.13 6.36
C PRO A 43 -6.78 0.57 5.24
N TRP A 44 -7.02 -0.65 4.76
CA TRP A 44 -6.33 -1.13 3.56
C TRP A 44 -6.97 -0.55 2.31
N SER A 45 -8.29 -0.61 2.22
CA SER A 45 -9.06 -0.04 1.10
C SER A 45 -8.70 1.43 0.89
N GLU A 46 -8.74 2.23 1.96
CA GLU A 46 -8.42 3.65 1.90
C GLU A 46 -6.99 3.98 1.42
N ARG A 47 -6.04 3.07 1.65
CA ARG A 47 -4.64 3.21 1.20
C ARG A 47 -4.45 2.75 -0.23
N ILE A 48 -5.22 1.74 -0.65
CA ILE A 48 -5.26 1.25 -2.03
C ILE A 48 -5.90 2.33 -2.91
N GLU A 49 -7.06 2.87 -2.51
CA GLU A 49 -7.76 3.95 -3.20
C GLU A 49 -6.84 5.17 -3.42
N ALA A 50 -6.06 5.57 -2.41
CA ALA A 50 -5.10 6.68 -2.55
C ALA A 50 -4.02 6.44 -3.61
N ILE A 51 -3.72 5.18 -3.97
CA ILE A 51 -2.80 4.83 -5.06
C ILE A 51 -3.55 4.77 -6.39
N GLU A 52 -4.77 4.25 -6.38
CA GLU A 52 -5.62 4.17 -7.58
C GLU A 52 -6.03 5.56 -8.09
N ASP A 53 -6.24 6.52 -7.19
CA ASP A 53 -6.51 7.94 -7.51
C ASP A 53 -5.40 8.58 -8.37
N GLU A 54 -4.17 8.06 -8.30
CA GLU A 54 -3.05 8.53 -9.12
C GLU A 54 -3.03 7.89 -10.53
N GLY A 55 -3.91 6.93 -10.83
CA GLY A 55 -4.01 6.28 -12.15
C GLY A 55 -3.39 4.87 -12.22
N TRP A 56 -3.25 4.22 -11.07
CA TRP A 56 -2.86 2.81 -10.98
C TRP A 56 -4.09 1.91 -10.84
N GLU A 57 -3.98 0.67 -11.29
CA GLU A 57 -5.01 -0.36 -11.09
C GLU A 57 -4.45 -1.49 -10.23
N LEU A 58 -5.19 -1.92 -9.21
CA LEU A 58 -4.82 -3.08 -8.41
C LEU A 58 -4.72 -4.34 -9.28
N ASP A 59 -3.57 -5.03 -9.23
CA ASP A 59 -3.35 -6.28 -9.96
C ASP A 59 -3.34 -7.48 -9.01
N ARG A 60 -2.60 -7.39 -7.89
CA ARG A 60 -2.54 -8.46 -6.88
C ARG A 60 -2.45 -7.90 -5.48
N PHE A 61 -3.09 -8.59 -4.55
CA PHE A 61 -3.06 -8.30 -3.13
C PHE A 61 -2.76 -9.60 -2.36
N SER A 62 -1.83 -9.55 -1.43
CA SER A 62 -1.48 -10.71 -0.60
C SER A 62 -1.14 -10.26 0.81
N VAL A 63 -1.61 -11.02 1.80
CA VAL A 63 -1.46 -10.67 3.22
C VAL A 63 -0.74 -11.81 3.93
N VAL A 64 0.23 -11.46 4.76
CA VAL A 64 1.04 -12.41 5.53
C VAL A 64 1.31 -11.88 6.94
N PRO A 65 1.10 -12.69 7.98
CA PRO A 65 1.54 -12.34 9.32
C PRO A 65 3.08 -12.37 9.39
N ASN A 66 3.70 -11.40 10.06
CA ASN A 66 5.14 -11.39 10.28
C ASN A 66 5.51 -11.95 11.66
N GLU A 67 6.79 -12.24 11.87
CA GLU A 67 7.33 -12.83 13.12
C GLU A 67 7.10 -11.97 14.37
N LYS A 68 6.77 -10.69 14.20
CA LYS A 68 6.50 -9.72 15.28
C LYS A 68 5.01 -9.66 15.65
N GLY A 69 4.18 -10.51 15.05
CA GLY A 69 2.73 -10.53 15.25
C GLY A 69 2.00 -9.40 14.52
N TRP A 70 2.63 -8.77 13.53
CA TRP A 70 2.01 -7.74 12.69
C TRP A 70 1.46 -8.39 11.43
N VAL A 71 0.57 -7.69 10.74
CA VAL A 71 0.07 -8.13 9.44
C VAL A 71 0.65 -7.22 8.36
N GLU A 72 1.28 -7.83 7.36
CA GLU A 72 1.84 -7.13 6.22
C GLU A 72 1.03 -7.45 4.96
N ALA A 73 0.65 -6.41 4.24
CA ALA A 73 0.02 -6.53 2.93
C ALA A 73 1.03 -6.15 1.84
N TYR A 74 1.18 -7.02 0.85
CA TYR A 74 1.96 -6.82 -0.35
C TYR A 74 1.01 -6.57 -1.50
N VAL A 75 1.06 -5.36 -2.04
CA VAL A 75 0.10 -4.88 -3.03
C VAL A 75 0.84 -4.55 -4.32
N LEU A 76 0.47 -5.22 -5.40
CA LEU A 76 0.99 -4.99 -6.74
C LEU A 76 -0.07 -4.27 -7.56
N PHE A 77 0.34 -3.17 -8.15
CA PHE A 77 -0.42 -2.39 -9.10
C PHE A 77 0.17 -2.51 -10.50
N LYS A 78 -0.69 -2.36 -11.49
CA LYS A 78 -0.35 -2.21 -12.91
C LYS A 78 -0.84 -0.86 -13.40
N ARG A 79 -0.25 -0.38 -14.48
CA ARG A 79 -0.73 0.83 -15.15
C ARG A 79 -2.12 0.57 -15.73
N SER A 80 -3.05 1.50 -15.50
CA SER A 80 -4.37 1.49 -16.15
C SER A 80 -4.26 1.69 -17.66
#